data_AF-A0A3E0R0X8-F1
#
_entry.id   AF-A0A3E0R0X8-F1
#
_cell.length_a   1.000
_cell.length_b   1.000
_cell.length_c   1.000
_cell.angle_alpha   90.00
_cell.angle_beta   90.00
_cell.angle_gamma   90.00
#
_symmetry.space_group_name_H-M   'P 1'
#
loop_
_entity.id
_entity.type
_entity.pdbx_description
1 polymer ?
#
loop_
_entity_poly.entity_id
_entity_poly.type
_entity_poly.pdbx_seq_one_letter_code
_entity_poly.pdbx_strand_id
1 'polypeptide(L)'
;MKRLLLTLTLSAFVATSCQGPKEPYNDYSRDLQDAFQAITDILVHDIFSPPVAARVYAYSGAAAYEVVAQSNADYRSLAGQFHEFPTVDP
;
A
#
# COMPACT_ATOMS: atom_id res chain seq x y z
N MET A 1 5.87 -53.11 6.40
CA MET A 1 6.78 -52.26 5.58
C MET A 1 6.02 -51.52 4.47
N LYS A 2 5.21 -52.17 3.62
CA LYS A 2 4.39 -51.51 2.57
C LYS A 2 3.41 -50.42 3.07
N ARG A 3 2.77 -50.62 4.24
CA ARG A 3 1.86 -49.62 4.84
C ARG A 3 2.58 -48.37 5.34
N LEU A 4 3.82 -48.51 5.82
CA LEU A 4 4.66 -47.40 6.30
C LEU A 4 5.18 -46.55 5.13
N LEU A 5 5.56 -47.22 4.03
CA LEU A 5 5.93 -46.56 2.77
C LEU A 5 4.75 -45.77 2.17
N LEU A 6 3.54 -46.33 2.23
CA LEU A 6 2.33 -45.70 1.69
C LEU A 6 1.89 -44.46 2.51
N THR A 7 2.07 -44.48 3.83
CA THR A 7 1.82 -43.30 4.67
C THR A 7 2.84 -42.19 4.46
N LEU A 8 4.12 -42.53 4.19
CA LEU A 8 5.18 -41.56 3.93
C LEU A 8 4.96 -40.81 2.61
N THR A 9 4.52 -41.53 1.56
CA THR A 9 4.21 -40.93 0.25
C THR A 9 2.98 -40.03 0.30
N LEU A 10 1.97 -40.37 1.11
CA LEU A 10 0.75 -39.56 1.26
C LEU A 10 1.03 -38.25 2.02
N SER A 11 1.89 -38.30 3.05
CA SER A 11 2.33 -37.12 3.78
C SER A 11 3.15 -36.15 2.91
N ALA A 12 4.00 -36.68 2.02
CA ALA A 12 4.78 -35.86 1.09
C ALA A 12 3.91 -35.13 0.05
N PHE A 13 2.76 -35.71 -0.34
CA PHE A 13 1.85 -35.11 -1.31
C PHE A 13 1.05 -33.93 -0.74
N VAL A 14 0.75 -33.94 0.56
CA VAL A 14 0.05 -32.83 1.22
C VAL A 14 0.95 -31.60 1.35
N ALA A 15 2.27 -31.79 1.46
CA ALA A 15 3.23 -30.70 1.62
C ALA A 15 3.43 -29.84 0.36
N THR A 16 3.08 -30.33 -0.85
CA THR A 16 3.28 -29.60 -2.11
C THR A 16 2.07 -28.76 -2.54
N SER A 17 0.94 -28.84 -1.83
CA SER A 17 -0.32 -28.20 -2.22
C SER A 17 -0.45 -26.74 -1.77
N CYS A 18 0.51 -26.18 -1.03
CA CYS A 18 0.52 -24.76 -0.69
C CYS A 18 1.11 -23.94 -1.85
N GLN A 19 0.26 -23.59 -2.82
CA GLN A 19 0.53 -22.47 -3.72
C GLN A 19 -0.52 -21.40 -3.47
N GLY A 20 -0.12 -20.34 -2.77
CA GLY A 20 -0.99 -19.17 -2.56
C GLY A 20 -1.42 -18.53 -3.87
N PRO A 21 -2.47 -17.68 -3.85
CA PRO A 21 -2.91 -16.96 -5.02
C PRO A 21 -1.73 -16.17 -5.63
N LYS A 22 -1.49 -16.36 -6.93
CA LYS A 22 -0.42 -15.71 -7.69
C LYS A 22 -0.88 -14.48 -8.46
N GLU A 23 -2.14 -14.10 -8.30
CA GLU A 23 -2.69 -12.92 -8.97
C GLU A 23 -2.00 -11.66 -8.43
N PRO A 24 -1.54 -10.75 -9.30
CA PRO A 24 -1.00 -9.47 -8.84
C PRO A 24 -2.08 -8.72 -8.06
N TYR A 25 -1.73 -8.27 -6.86
CA TYR A 25 -2.60 -7.40 -6.06
C TYR A 25 -2.91 -6.13 -6.84
N ASN A 26 -4.17 -5.73 -6.93
CA ASN A 26 -4.61 -4.59 -7.75
C ASN A 26 -5.53 -3.61 -7.03
N ASP A 27 -5.73 -3.75 -5.72
CA ASP A 27 -6.69 -2.95 -4.95
C ASP A 27 -6.03 -1.75 -4.25
N TYR A 28 -5.07 -1.13 -4.94
CA TYR A 28 -4.29 0.02 -4.42
C TYR A 28 -5.17 1.23 -4.08
N SER A 29 -6.26 1.43 -4.84
CA SER A 29 -7.21 2.52 -4.59
C SER A 29 -7.93 2.35 -3.25
N ARG A 30 -8.29 1.11 -2.89
CA ARG A 30 -8.90 0.83 -1.58
C ARG A 30 -7.90 1.02 -0.47
N ASP A 31 -6.66 0.57 -0.63
CA ASP A 31 -5.61 0.79 0.38
C ASP A 31 -5.37 2.28 0.64
N LEU A 32 -5.35 3.08 -0.42
CA LEU A 32 -5.23 4.53 -0.28
C LEU A 32 -6.46 5.11 0.44
N GLN A 33 -7.67 4.69 0.09
CA GLN A 33 -8.88 5.13 0.75
C GLN A 33 -8.89 4.76 2.24
N ASP A 34 -8.49 3.54 2.59
CA ASP A 34 -8.40 3.05 3.97
C ASP A 34 -7.36 3.85 4.77
N ALA A 35 -6.22 4.18 4.16
CA ALA A 35 -5.21 5.04 4.78
C ALA A 35 -5.75 6.45 5.06
N PHE A 36 -6.48 7.06 4.11
CA PHE A 36 -7.10 8.36 4.30
C PHE A 36 -8.27 8.33 5.29
N GLN A 37 -8.99 7.21 5.38
CA GLN A 37 -10.01 7.00 6.42
C GLN A 37 -9.35 6.98 7.81
N ALA A 38 -8.25 6.25 7.98
CA ALA A 38 -7.51 6.21 9.23
C ALA A 38 -6.98 7.61 9.63
N ILE A 39 -6.46 8.38 8.67
CA ILE A 39 -6.10 9.80 8.91
C ILE A 39 -7.33 10.56 9.40
N THR A 40 -8.47 10.42 8.71
CA THR A 40 -9.71 11.12 9.07
C THR A 40 -10.18 10.78 10.48
N ASP A 41 -10.16 9.50 10.86
CA ASP A 41 -10.57 9.05 12.18
C ASP A 41 -9.70 9.70 13.28
N ILE A 42 -8.39 9.80 13.05
CA ILE A 42 -7.46 10.48 13.97
C ILE A 42 -7.76 11.98 14.04
N LEU A 43 -7.94 12.65 12.90
CA LEU A 43 -8.22 14.09 12.85
C LEU A 43 -9.53 14.46 13.57
N VAL A 44 -10.56 13.62 13.43
CA VAL A 44 -11.84 13.78 14.14
C VAL A 44 -11.67 13.52 15.63
N HIS A 45 -10.96 12.45 16.00
CA HIS A 45 -10.68 12.12 17.39
C HIS A 45 -9.97 13.27 18.14
N ASP A 46 -8.98 13.89 17.49
CA ASP A 46 -8.19 14.99 18.05
C ASP A 46 -8.80 16.37 17.80
N ILE A 47 -9.99 16.45 17.20
CA ILE A 47 -10.75 17.69 16.94
C ILE A 47 -9.88 18.73 16.21
N PHE A 48 -9.23 18.31 15.12
CA PHE A 48 -8.46 19.24 14.30
C PHE A 48 -9.39 20.22 13.59
N SER A 49 -9.05 21.51 13.65
CA SER A 49 -9.81 22.54 12.93
C SER A 49 -9.70 22.35 11.40
N PRO A 50 -10.69 22.80 10.62
CA PRO A 50 -10.67 22.66 9.16
C PRO A 50 -9.37 23.06 8.45
N PRO A 51 -8.72 24.22 8.75
CA PRO A 51 -7.47 24.59 8.09
C PRO A 51 -6.28 23.69 8.46
N VAL A 52 -6.28 23.11 9.68
CA VAL A 52 -5.22 22.19 10.11
C VAL A 52 -5.39 20.83 9.44
N ALA A 53 -6.62 20.31 9.38
CA ALA A 53 -6.94 19.08 8.66
C ALA A 53 -6.58 19.16 7.17
N ALA A 54 -6.90 20.28 6.51
CA ALA A 54 -6.56 20.51 5.10
C ALA A 54 -5.05 20.38 4.83
N ARG A 55 -4.21 20.86 5.75
CA ARG A 55 -2.74 20.72 5.66
C ARG A 55 -2.31 19.26 5.70
N VAL A 56 -2.88 18.47 6.61
CA VAL A 56 -2.55 17.04 6.75
C VAL A 56 -2.91 16.30 5.45
N TYR A 57 -4.13 16.48 4.95
CA TYR A 57 -4.54 15.84 3.68
C TYR A 57 -3.67 16.24 2.51
N ALA A 58 -3.31 17.52 2.38
CA ALA A 58 -2.49 18.01 1.29
C ALA A 58 -1.10 17.36 1.26
N TYR A 59 -0.40 17.31 2.40
CA TYR A 59 0.95 16.74 2.44
C TYR A 59 0.94 15.21 2.33
N SER A 60 -0.01 14.52 2.97
CA SER A 60 -0.15 13.07 2.81
C SER A 60 -0.47 12.67 1.37
N GLY A 61 -1.34 13.42 0.70
CA GLY A 61 -1.67 13.19 -0.71
C GLY A 61 -0.52 13.51 -1.65
N ALA A 62 0.21 14.60 -1.41
CA ALA A 62 1.38 14.95 -2.22
C ALA A 62 2.49 13.89 -2.11
N ALA A 63 2.72 13.35 -0.91
CA ALA A 63 3.68 12.26 -0.72
C ALA A 63 3.26 10.97 -1.46
N ALA A 64 1.99 10.57 -1.35
CA ALA A 64 1.48 9.40 -2.06
C ALA A 64 1.56 9.57 -3.59
N TYR A 65 1.22 10.76 -4.09
CA TYR A 65 1.31 11.08 -5.52
C TYR A 65 2.75 10.99 -6.03
N GLU A 66 3.72 11.52 -5.28
CA GLU A 66 5.11 11.57 -5.74
C GLU A 66 5.70 10.17 -5.93
N VAL A 67 5.37 9.22 -5.04
CA VAL A 67 5.75 7.80 -5.19
C VAL A 67 5.18 7.17 -6.46
N VAL A 68 3.92 7.51 -6.80
CA VAL A 68 3.31 7.06 -8.07
C VAL A 68 4.02 7.71 -9.26
N ALA A 69 4.31 9.00 -9.20
CA ALA A 69 4.97 9.74 -10.28
C ALA A 69 6.40 9.25 -10.55
N GLN A 70 7.12 8.76 -9.54
CA GLN A 70 8.45 8.15 -9.72
C GLN A 70 8.41 6.85 -10.54
N SER A 71 7.31 6.09 -10.46
CA SER A 71 7.18 4.78 -11.10
C SER A 71 6.33 4.79 -12.38
N ASN A 72 5.66 5.91 -12.69
CA ASN A 72 4.78 6.05 -13.83
C ASN A 72 5.05 7.37 -14.60
N ALA A 73 5.57 7.23 -15.83
CA ALA A 73 5.93 8.34 -16.70
C ALA A 73 4.74 9.20 -17.18
N ASP A 74 3.50 8.71 -17.05
CA ASP A 74 2.30 9.48 -17.38
C ASP A 74 2.02 10.58 -16.33
N TYR A 75 2.67 10.54 -15.17
CA TYR A 75 2.53 11.50 -14.09
C TYR A 75 3.77 12.38 -13.96
N ARG A 76 3.57 13.68 -13.72
CA ARG A 76 4.65 14.66 -13.60
C ARG A 76 4.97 14.89 -12.12
N SER A 77 6.21 14.59 -11.71
CA SER A 77 6.75 14.89 -10.38
C SER A 77 6.41 16.31 -9.91
N LEU A 78 6.04 16.46 -8.64
CA LEU A 78 5.73 17.75 -8.01
C LEU A 78 6.97 18.58 -7.68
N ALA A 79 8.17 17.99 -7.78
CA ALA A 79 9.43 18.68 -7.58
C ALA A 79 9.55 19.90 -8.50
N GLY A 80 9.86 21.06 -7.92
CA GLY A 80 9.95 22.33 -8.65
C GLY A 80 8.61 22.96 -9.07
N GLN A 81 7.47 22.35 -8.77
CA GLN A 81 6.14 22.94 -9.04
C GLN A 81 5.59 23.72 -7.85
N PHE A 82 5.83 23.23 -6.63
CA PHE A 82 5.44 23.91 -5.39
C PHE A 82 6.64 24.52 -4.69
N HIS A 83 6.38 25.58 -3.92
CA HIS A 83 7.40 26.22 -3.10
C HIS A 83 8.00 25.21 -2.12
N GLU A 84 9.32 25.04 -2.18
CA GLU A 84 10.09 24.18 -1.26
C GLU A 84 9.69 22.69 -1.26
N PHE A 85 9.02 22.20 -2.31
CA PHE A 85 8.76 20.76 -2.41
C PHE A 85 10.08 20.01 -2.64
N PRO A 86 10.42 19.03 -1.78
CA PRO A 86 11.68 18.32 -1.88
C PRO A 86 11.69 17.41 -3.11
N THR A 87 12.86 17.26 -3.72
CA THR A 87 13.07 16.16 -4.66
C THR A 87 13.07 14.86 -3.86
N VAL A 88 12.19 13.93 -4.24
CA VAL A 88 12.13 12.60 -3.62
C VAL A 88 12.97 11.68 -4.49
N ASP A 89 14.00 11.08 -3.90
CA ASP A 89 14.84 10.08 -4.56
C ASP A 89 14.12 8.71 -4.54
N PRO A 90 14.31 7.87 -5.58
CA PRO A 90 13.71 6.53 -5.66
C PRO A 90 14.39 5.49 -4.76
#